data_AF-A0A5N5UXV6-F1
#
_entry.id   AF-A0A5N5UXV6-F1
#
_cell.length_a   1.000
_cell.length_b   1.000
_cell.length_c   1.000
_cell.angle_alpha   90.00
_cell.angle_beta   90.00
_cell.angle_gamma   90.00
#
_symmetry.space_group_name_H-M   'P 1'
#
loop_
_entity.id
_entity.type
_entity.pdbx_description
1 polymer ?
#
loop_
_entity_poly.entity_id
_entity_poly.type
_entity_poly.pdbx_seq_one_letter_code
_entity_poly.pdbx_strand_id
1 'polypeptide(L)'
;MRLNQTPLHGALRLFRVVDDSMRPALRPGDGLVALRGGAVRTGQLRVFPDPRRSTRWLIKRVGEVYRGDAGTIFEARSDNPRAPGAADSHEFGWVPAAGSYRVVWTVRAKSPD
;
A
#
# COMPACT_ATOMS: atom_id res chain seq x y z
N MET A 1 -30.38 1.27 15.45
CA MET A 1 -29.05 1.05 14.83
C MET A 1 -29.08 1.70 13.43
N ARG A 2 -28.41 2.83 13.23
CA ARG A 2 -28.30 3.50 11.93
C ARG A 2 -26.91 3.25 11.36
N LEU A 3 -26.82 2.67 10.17
CA LEU A 3 -25.57 2.52 9.41
C LEU A 3 -25.53 3.62 8.35
N ASN A 4 -24.70 4.64 8.55
CA ASN A 4 -24.40 5.61 7.49
C ASN A 4 -23.36 4.96 6.55
N GLN A 5 -23.82 4.37 5.45
CA GLN A 5 -22.94 3.90 4.39
C GLN A 5 -22.66 5.05 3.42
N THR A 6 -21.45 5.60 3.45
CA THR A 6 -20.95 6.45 2.37
C THR A 6 -20.70 5.56 1.14
N PRO A 7 -21.21 5.89 -0.06
CA PRO A 7 -21.11 4.98 -1.20
C PRO A 7 -19.65 4.76 -1.62
N LEU A 8 -19.25 3.49 -1.80
CA LEU A 8 -17.89 3.07 -2.19
C LEU A 8 -17.67 3.03 -3.71
N HIS A 9 -18.56 3.61 -4.50
CA HIS A 9 -18.65 3.38 -5.95
C HIS A 9 -17.55 4.17 -6.67
N GLY A 10 -16.33 3.63 -6.69
CA GLY A 10 -15.11 4.24 -7.22
C GLY A 10 -13.87 4.10 -6.33
N ALA A 11 -14.02 3.54 -5.12
CA ALA A 11 -12.94 3.44 -4.14
C ALA A 11 -12.17 2.11 -4.19
N LEU A 12 -12.76 1.02 -4.69
CA LEU A 12 -12.14 -0.30 -4.64
C LEU A 12 -11.25 -0.57 -5.87
N ARG A 13 -10.06 -1.12 -5.64
CA ARG A 13 -9.17 -1.61 -6.69
C ARG A 13 -8.50 -2.91 -6.31
N LEU A 14 -8.36 -3.78 -7.30
CA LEU A 14 -7.65 -5.05 -7.18
C LEU A 14 -6.21 -4.90 -7.70
N PHE A 15 -5.27 -5.50 -6.97
CA PHE A 15 -3.86 -5.56 -7.37
C PHE A 15 -3.33 -6.98 -7.25
N ARG A 16 -2.25 -7.27 -7.97
CA ARG A 16 -1.45 -8.48 -7.80
C ARG A 16 -0.04 -8.09 -7.40
N VAL A 17 0.49 -8.75 -6.38
CA VAL A 17 1.88 -8.60 -5.96
C VAL A 17 2.78 -9.30 -6.96
N VAL A 18 3.84 -8.62 -7.40
CA VAL A 18 4.76 -9.15 -8.43
C VAL A 18 6.23 -9.23 -7.98
N ASP A 19 6.56 -8.62 -6.84
CA ASP A 19 7.93 -8.56 -6.33
C ASP A 19 8.04 -9.03 -4.86
N ASP A 20 9.26 -9.25 -4.42
CA ASP A 20 9.57 -9.82 -3.10
C ASP A 20 9.81 -8.78 -2.01
N SER A 21 9.66 -7.49 -2.30
CA SER A 21 9.98 -6.39 -1.35
C SER A 21 9.09 -6.38 -0.10
N MET A 22 7.98 -7.12 -0.15
CA MET A 22 7.02 -7.23 0.95
C MET A 22 7.03 -8.59 1.63
N ARG A 23 7.99 -9.47 1.34
CA ARG A 23 8.17 -10.71 2.10
C ARG A 23 8.54 -10.40 3.56
N PRO A 24 8.16 -11.26 4.53
CA PRO A 24 7.30 -12.44 4.36
C PRO A 24 5.80 -12.11 4.33
N ALA A 25 5.40 -10.86 4.58
CA ALA A 25 4.01 -10.47 4.74
C ALA A 25 3.17 -10.66 3.48
N LEU A 26 3.75 -10.41 2.30
CA LEU A 26 3.19 -10.66 0.97
C LEU A 26 4.20 -11.40 0.11
N ARG A 27 3.70 -12.21 -0.82
CA ARG A 27 4.53 -12.94 -1.80
C ARG A 27 4.07 -12.60 -3.21
N PRO A 28 4.96 -12.67 -4.22
CA PRO A 28 4.55 -12.64 -5.61
C PRO A 28 3.40 -13.61 -5.88
N GLY A 29 2.38 -13.13 -6.59
CA GLY A 29 1.14 -13.85 -6.87
C GLY A 29 -0.02 -13.51 -5.92
N ASP A 30 0.23 -12.99 -4.72
CA ASP A 30 -0.84 -12.60 -3.80
C ASP A 30 -1.74 -11.54 -4.43
N GLY A 31 -3.07 -11.70 -4.28
CA GLY A 31 -4.07 -10.73 -4.68
C GLY A 31 -4.38 -9.76 -3.54
N LEU A 32 -4.59 -8.48 -3.85
CA LEU A 32 -4.94 -7.44 -2.87
C LEU A 32 -6.26 -6.79 -3.24
N VAL A 33 -7.14 -6.65 -2.24
CA VAL A 33 -8.32 -5.78 -2.31
C VAL A 33 -7.98 -4.51 -1.55
N ALA A 34 -8.02 -3.37 -2.23
CA ALA A 34 -7.64 -2.09 -1.65
C ALA A 34 -8.71 -1.02 -1.85
N LEU A 35 -8.93 -0.20 -0.84
CA LEU A 35 -9.87 0.93 -0.86
C LEU A 35 -9.12 2.26 -0.88
N ARG A 36 -9.54 3.19 -1.73
CA ARG A 36 -8.97 4.51 -1.86
C ARG A 36 -9.16 5.31 -0.58
N GLY A 37 -8.10 5.98 -0.12
CA GLY A 37 -8.16 6.86 1.04
C GLY A 37 -8.16 6.12 2.38
N GLY A 38 -8.97 6.60 3.33
CA GLY A 38 -8.99 6.14 4.72
C GLY A 38 -7.82 6.64 5.56
N ALA A 39 -8.04 6.79 6.87
CA ALA A 39 -7.03 7.28 7.81
C ALA A 39 -5.78 6.39 7.81
N VAL A 40 -4.62 7.00 7.51
CA VAL A 40 -3.32 6.32 7.53
C VAL A 40 -2.91 6.04 8.97
N ARG A 41 -2.47 4.81 9.22
CA ARG A 41 -1.93 4.37 10.51
C ARG A 41 -0.71 3.48 10.27
N THR A 42 0.26 3.57 11.17
CA THR A 42 1.43 2.69 11.22
C THR A 42 1.01 1.22 11.16
N GLY A 43 1.80 0.42 10.43
CA GLY A 43 1.58 -1.00 10.20
C GLY A 43 0.60 -1.33 9.07
N GLN A 44 -0.20 -0.38 8.58
CA GLN A 44 -1.07 -0.61 7.42
C GLN A 44 -0.26 -0.96 6.17
N LEU A 45 -0.87 -1.72 5.26
CA LEU A 45 -0.36 -1.90 3.92
C LEU A 45 -1.05 -0.92 2.97
N ARG A 46 -0.28 -0.12 2.23
CA ARG A 46 -0.82 0.85 1.28
C ARG A 46 -0.21 0.70 -0.11
N VAL A 47 -1.09 0.82 -1.10
CA VAL A 47 -0.75 0.82 -2.53
C VAL A 47 -0.79 2.25 -3.07
N PHE A 48 0.23 2.68 -3.79
CA PHE A 48 0.35 4.04 -4.34
C PHE A 48 1.17 4.05 -5.63
N PRO A 49 1.04 5.06 -6.50
CA PRO A 49 1.89 5.20 -7.68
C PRO A 49 3.37 5.35 -7.26
N ASP A 50 4.30 4.71 -7.97
CA ASP A 50 5.74 4.89 -7.72
C ASP A 50 6.09 6.37 -7.94
N PRO A 51 6.58 7.11 -6.92
CA PRO A 51 6.91 8.53 -7.04
C PRO A 51 7.97 8.81 -8.12
N ARG A 52 8.77 7.80 -8.48
CA ARG A 52 9.84 7.91 -9.49
C ARG A 52 9.38 7.49 -10.88
N ARG A 53 8.30 6.70 -10.99
CA ARG A 53 7.79 6.15 -12.26
C ARG A 53 6.26 6.03 -12.22
N SER A 54 5.57 7.03 -12.75
CA SER A 54 4.11 7.15 -12.69
C SER A 54 3.32 5.98 -13.31
N THR A 55 3.94 5.13 -14.12
CA THR A 55 3.32 3.94 -14.73
C THR A 55 3.29 2.70 -13.82
N ARG A 56 4.04 2.69 -12.71
CA ARG A 56 4.12 1.57 -11.75
C ARG A 56 3.36 1.89 -10.47
N TRP A 57 2.84 0.83 -9.82
CA TRP A 57 2.30 0.88 -8.47
C TRP A 57 3.23 0.15 -7.50
N LEU A 58 3.36 0.69 -6.29
CA LEU A 58 4.11 0.11 -5.18
C LEU A 58 3.16 -0.28 -4.06
N ILE A 59 3.49 -1.35 -3.34
CA ILE A 59 2.87 -1.75 -2.07
C ILE A 59 3.94 -1.69 -0.99
N LYS A 60 3.65 -0.97 0.09
CA LYS A 60 4.57 -0.83 1.23
C LYS A 60 3.82 -0.85 2.56
N ARG A 61 4.57 -1.14 3.63
CA ARG A 61 4.09 -1.00 5.00
C ARG A 61 4.25 0.44 5.44
N VAL A 62 3.22 0.99 6.06
CA VAL A 62 3.26 2.29 6.69
C VAL A 62 4.15 2.21 7.93
N GLY A 63 5.25 2.94 7.93
CA GLY A 63 6.09 3.23 9.10
C GLY A 63 5.51 4.40 9.88
N GLU A 64 6.29 5.46 10.00
CA GLU A 64 5.85 6.69 10.65
C GLU A 64 4.79 7.44 9.84
N VAL A 65 3.96 8.23 10.53
CA VAL A 65 2.88 9.01 9.92
C VAL A 65 2.93 10.45 10.43
N TYR A 66 3.07 11.41 9.52
CA TYR A 66 3.03 12.83 9.83
C TYR A 66 1.73 13.44 9.32
N ARG A 67 1.06 14.23 10.17
CA ARG A 67 -0.17 14.93 9.85
C ARG A 67 0.07 16.42 10.06
N GLY A 68 -0.17 17.22 9.02
CA GLY A 68 -0.13 18.67 9.09
C GLY A 68 -1.17 19.30 8.17
N ASP A 69 -1.16 20.62 8.09
CA ASP A 69 -2.16 21.41 7.35
C ASP A 69 -2.13 21.13 5.85
N ALA A 70 -0.95 20.81 5.30
CA ALA A 70 -0.78 20.40 3.90
C ALA A 70 -1.25 18.97 3.60
N GLY A 71 -1.69 18.22 4.62
CA GLY A 71 -2.18 16.85 4.50
C GLY A 71 -1.39 15.83 5.32
N THR A 72 -1.77 14.56 5.15
CA THR A 72 -1.08 13.43 5.79
C THR A 72 -0.06 12.83 4.83
N ILE A 73 1.16 12.63 5.31
CA ILE A 73 2.21 11.86 4.63
C ILE A 73 2.62 10.68 5.52
N PHE A 74 3.18 9.65 4.90
CA PHE A 74 3.67 8.49 5.64
C PHE A 74 4.96 7.95 5.05
N GLU A 75 5.74 7.33 5.91
CA GLU A 75 6.91 6.57 5.52
C GLU A 75 6.46 5.22 4.98
N ALA A 76 6.83 4.93 3.73
CA ALA A 76 6.56 3.67 3.08
C ALA A 76 7.79 2.77 3.24
N ARG A 77 7.69 1.70 4.02
CA ARG A 77 8.77 0.75 4.30
C ARG A 77 8.58 -0.56 3.54
N SER A 78 9.67 -1.12 3.02
CA SER A 78 9.70 -2.51 2.54
C SER A 78 9.77 -3.45 3.75
N ASP A 79 9.00 -4.53 3.74
CA ASP A 79 9.16 -5.58 4.76
C ASP A 79 10.43 -6.42 4.51
N ASN A 80 10.85 -6.51 3.24
CA ASN A 80 12.13 -7.08 2.82
C ASN A 80 12.93 -6.03 2.03
N PRO A 81 13.66 -5.13 2.72
CA PRO A 81 14.47 -4.10 2.06
C PRO A 81 15.68 -4.67 1.29
N ARG A 82 16.02 -5.95 1.50
CA ARG A 82 17.13 -6.62 0.80
C ARG A 82 16.70 -7.25 -0.53
N ALA A 83 15.41 -7.24 -0.87
CA ALA A 83 14.96 -7.80 -2.14
C ALA A 83 15.50 -6.97 -3.33
N PRO A 84 15.90 -7.61 -4.45
CA PRO A 84 16.32 -6.89 -5.65
C PRO A 84 15.25 -5.90 -6.12
N GLY A 85 15.64 -4.63 -6.29
CA GLY A 85 14.73 -3.57 -6.72
C GLY A 85 13.68 -3.16 -5.66
N ALA A 86 13.84 -3.59 -4.40
CA ALA A 86 13.09 -3.02 -3.29
C ALA A 86 13.47 -1.54 -3.16
N ALA A 87 12.46 -0.68 -3.26
CA ALA A 87 12.59 0.73 -3.00
C ALA A 87 11.58 1.14 -1.94
N ASP A 88 11.95 2.08 -1.09
CA ASP A 88 11.12 2.56 -0.01
C ASP A 88 11.40 4.04 0.28
N SER A 89 10.83 4.59 1.36
CA SER A 89 10.94 6.01 1.67
C SER A 89 12.37 6.51 1.91
N HIS A 90 13.35 5.63 2.17
CA HIS A 90 14.76 6.04 2.21
C HIS A 90 15.26 6.46 0.83
N GLU A 91 14.68 5.93 -0.25
CA GLU A 91 15.08 6.24 -1.62
C GLU A 91 14.21 7.33 -2.28
N PHE A 92 12.89 7.27 -2.10
CA PHE A 92 11.95 8.17 -2.80
C PHE A 92 11.26 9.18 -1.88
N GLY A 93 11.60 9.20 -0.59
CA GLY A 93 10.99 10.11 0.38
C GLY A 93 9.61 9.68 0.87
N TRP A 94 8.94 10.57 1.59
CA TRP A 94 7.65 10.32 2.22
C TRP A 94 6.50 10.36 1.21
N VAL A 95 5.49 9.53 1.43
CA VAL A 95 4.39 9.33 0.48
C VAL A 95 3.14 10.06 0.95
N PRO A 96 2.49 10.86 0.09
CA PRO A 96 1.18 11.43 0.38
C PRO A 96 0.13 10.35 0.64
N ALA A 97 -0.68 10.53 1.67
CA ALA A 97 -1.86 9.71 1.91
C ALA A 97 -2.87 9.85 0.75
N ALA A 98 -2.98 11.07 0.20
CA ALA A 98 -3.83 11.35 -0.94
C ALA A 98 -3.42 10.50 -2.16
N GLY A 99 -4.41 9.88 -2.82
CA GLY A 99 -4.17 9.03 -3.98
C GLY A 99 -3.69 7.60 -3.67
N SER A 100 -3.39 7.28 -2.40
CA SER A 100 -3.05 5.92 -1.98
C SER A 100 -4.29 5.10 -1.59
N TYR A 101 -4.16 3.78 -1.68
CA TYR A 101 -5.20 2.80 -1.35
C TYR A 101 -4.76 1.99 -0.13
N ARG A 102 -5.64 1.84 0.85
CA ARG A 102 -5.44 0.93 1.98
C ARG A 102 -5.80 -0.48 1.55
N VAL A 103 -4.89 -1.43 1.72
CA VAL A 103 -5.22 -2.86 1.59
C VAL A 103 -6.13 -3.26 2.75
N VAL A 104 -7.29 -3.81 2.41
CA VAL A 104 -8.30 -4.28 3.38
C VAL A 104 -8.42 -5.81 3.39
N TRP A 105 -7.95 -6.48 2.34
CA TRP A 105 -7.92 -7.93 2.26
C TRP A 105 -6.76 -8.41 1.38
N THR A 106 -6.17 -9.54 1.74
CA THR A 106 -5.15 -10.24 0.95
C THR A 106 -5.65 -11.65 0.63
N VAL A 107 -5.63 -12.00 -0.65
CA VAL A 107 -5.87 -13.36 -1.14
C VAL A 107 -4.53 -14.00 -1.40
N ARG A 108 -4.21 -15.09 -0.68
CA ARG A 108 -2.93 -15.78 -0.86
C ARG A 108 -2.89 -16.50 -2.20
N ALA A 109 -1.76 -16.37 -2.90
CA ALA A 109 -1.48 -17.25 -4.03
C ALA A 109 -1.51 -18.71 -3.54
N LYS A 110 -2.04 -19.62 -4.36
CA LYS A 110 -1.81 -21.04 -4.14
C LYS A 110 -0.30 -21.27 -4.25
N SER A 111 0.27 -22.02 -3.31
CA SER A 111 1.59 -22.61 -3.55
C SER A 111 1.50 -23.40 -4.85
N PRO A 112 2.47 -23.29 -5.76
CA PRO A 112 2.61 -24.31 -6.77
C PRO A 112 2.85 -25.63 -6.03
N ASP A 113 1.99 -26.62 -6.27
CA ASP A 113 2.23 -28.01 -5.88
C ASP A 113 3.53 -28.52 -6.51
#